data_AF-G2EFD9-F1
#
_entry.id   AF-G2EFD9-F1
#
_cell.length_a   1.000
_cell.length_b   1.000
_cell.length_c   1.000
_cell.angle_alpha   90.00
_cell.angle_beta   90.00
_cell.angle_gamma   90.00
#
_symmetry.space_group_name_H-M   'P 1'
#
loop_
_entity.id
_entity.type
_entity.pdbx_description
1 polymer ?
#
loop_
_entity_poly.entity_id
_entity_poly.type
_entity_poly.pdbx_seq_one_letter_code
_entity_poly.pdbx_strand_id
1 'polypeptide(L)'
;MAKGKTADLVLLDPEKFINITENVQIEPIEEFGNFNRLVNRNEGVVSIVMAGGKLIFENEKFSEDYGKSQKYGQFLEKTTSN
;
A
#
# COMPACT_ATOMS: atom_id res chain seq x y z
N MET A 1 -8.03 8.11 -12.77
CA MET A 1 -8.83 6.89 -13.03
C MET A 1 -9.62 7.11 -14.31
N ALA A 2 -9.59 6.17 -15.27
CA ALA A 2 -10.35 6.26 -16.51
C ALA A 2 -10.68 4.87 -17.06
N LYS A 3 -11.75 4.76 -17.85
CA LYS A 3 -12.12 3.51 -18.52
C LYS A 3 -10.96 2.99 -19.38
N GLY A 4 -10.67 1.69 -19.28
CA GLY A 4 -9.60 1.03 -20.04
C GLY A 4 -8.20 1.19 -19.43
N LYS A 5 -8.05 1.86 -18.28
CA LYS A 5 -6.80 1.87 -17.51
C LYS A 5 -6.78 0.71 -16.51
N THR A 6 -5.58 0.24 -16.17
CA THR A 6 -5.36 -0.73 -15.10
C THR A 6 -5.97 -0.23 -13.79
N ALA A 7 -6.65 -1.11 -13.07
CA ALA A 7 -7.30 -0.80 -11.81
C ALA A 7 -6.30 -0.89 -10.63
N ASP A 8 -5.31 0.00 -10.66
CA ASP A 8 -4.42 0.27 -9.54
C ASP A 8 -5.03 1.40 -8.71
N LEU A 9 -5.62 1.04 -7.57
CA LEU A 9 -6.50 1.92 -6.80
C LEU A 9 -6.12 1.88 -5.32
N VAL A 10 -6.30 3.02 -4.66
CA VAL A 10 -6.24 3.14 -3.20
C VAL A 10 -7.52 3.82 -2.74
N LEU A 11 -8.20 3.23 -1.76
CA LEU A 11 -9.31 3.86 -1.07
C LEU A 11 -8.80 4.44 0.25
N LEU A 12 -9.06 5.73 0.44
CA LEU A 12 -8.72 6.44 1.66
C LEU A 12 -9.99 6.74 2.45
N ASP A 13 -9.95 6.55 3.77
CA ASP A 13 -11.00 7.00 4.68
C ASP A 13 -10.68 8.42 5.18
N PRO A 14 -11.37 9.46 4.67
CA PRO A 14 -11.11 10.84 5.05
C PRO A 14 -11.37 11.10 6.55
N GLU A 15 -12.29 10.36 7.18
CA GLU A 15 -12.63 10.54 8.60
C GLU A 15 -11.47 10.13 9.52
N LYS A 16 -10.57 9.26 9.05
CA LYS A 16 -9.41 8.79 9.82
C LYS A 16 -8.24 9.77 9.82
N PHE A 17 -8.26 10.79 8.98
CA PHE A 17 -7.21 11.82 8.98
C PHE A 17 -7.17 12.63 10.27
N ILE A 18 -8.24 12.65 11.07
CA ILE A 18 -8.25 13.30 12.39
C ILE A 18 -7.28 12.64 13.38
N ASN A 19 -6.90 11.39 13.15
CA ASN A 19 -5.98 10.65 14.00
C ASN A 19 -4.51 10.86 13.62
N ILE A 20 -4.22 11.71 12.63
CA ILE A 20 -2.84 12.08 12.28
C ILE A 20 -2.30 12.97 13.39
N THR A 21 -1.30 12.48 14.10
CA THR A 21 -0.64 13.20 15.19
C THR A 21 0.83 13.42 14.88
N GLU A 22 1.47 14.32 15.61
CA GLU A 22 2.94 14.50 15.59
C GLU A 22 3.67 13.40 16.39
N ASN A 23 2.96 12.41 16.93
CA ASN A 23 3.57 11.31 17.66
C ASN A 23 4.30 10.38 16.71
N VAL A 24 5.62 10.47 16.74
CA VAL A 24 6.51 9.62 15.96
C VAL A 24 6.62 8.26 16.62
N GLN A 25 6.38 7.19 15.86
CA GLN A 25 6.68 5.83 16.27
C GLN A 25 8.08 5.44 15.77
N ILE A 26 8.75 4.55 16.51
CA ILE A 26 10.03 3.97 16.10
C ILE A 26 9.81 2.51 15.76
N GLU A 27 10.26 2.11 14.58
CA GLU A 27 10.19 0.71 14.13
C GLU A 27 11.58 0.30 13.60
N PRO A 28 12.12 -0.86 14.01
CA PRO A 28 13.37 -1.36 13.46
C PRO A 28 13.18 -1.88 12.04
N ILE A 29 14.22 -1.77 11.22
CA ILE A 29 14.27 -2.41 9.90
C ILE A 29 15.22 -3.61 9.97
N GLU A 30 14.67 -4.81 10.00
CA GLU A 30 15.43 -6.06 10.20
C GLU A 30 16.50 -6.25 9.12
N GLU A 31 16.17 -5.95 7.86
CA GLU A 31 17.05 -6.09 6.70
C GLU A 31 18.26 -5.14 6.72
N PHE A 32 18.23 -4.12 7.59
CA PHE A 32 19.30 -3.13 7.77
C PHE A 32 19.96 -3.23 9.15
N GLY A 33 19.98 -4.44 9.73
CA GLY A 33 20.64 -4.67 11.03
C GLY A 33 19.91 -3.98 12.19
N ASN A 34 18.58 -3.93 12.13
CA ASN A 34 17.71 -3.31 13.14
C ASN A 34 17.92 -1.80 13.30
N PHE A 35 18.28 -1.10 12.22
CA PHE A 35 18.34 0.36 12.24
C PHE A 35 16.94 0.92 12.55
N ASN A 36 16.86 1.84 13.52
CA ASN A 36 15.61 2.46 13.92
C ASN A 36 15.20 3.54 12.91
N ARG A 37 14.00 3.44 12.36
CA ARG A 37 13.38 4.51 11.56
C ARG A 37 12.25 5.19 12.33
N LEU A 38 12.09 6.49 12.07
CA LEU A 38 10.92 7.25 12.48
C LEU A 38 9.79 6.96 11.49
N VAL A 39 8.64 6.51 11.99
CA VAL A 39 7.46 6.18 11.20
C VAL A 39 6.23 6.90 11.72
N ASN A 40 5.48 7.52 10.81
CA ASN A 40 4.16 8.04 11.09
C ASN A 40 3.14 7.01 10.61
N ARG A 41 2.53 6.27 11.54
CA ARG A 41 1.54 5.23 11.25
C ARG A 41 0.14 5.78 11.52
N ASN A 42 -0.66 5.89 10.48
CA ASN A 42 -2.03 6.39 10.55
C ASN A 42 -2.99 5.25 10.20
N GLU A 43 -3.38 4.48 11.21
CA GLU A 43 -4.24 3.32 11.05
C GLU A 43 -5.61 3.71 10.52
N GLY A 44 -6.13 2.90 9.59
CA GLY A 44 -7.45 3.05 8.98
C GLY A 44 -7.52 4.11 7.88
N VAL A 45 -6.50 4.96 7.71
CA VAL A 45 -6.48 5.96 6.63
C VAL A 45 -6.50 5.28 5.27
N VAL A 46 -5.77 4.18 5.09
CA VAL A 46 -5.82 3.35 3.88
C VAL A 46 -6.80 2.21 4.13
N SER A 47 -7.99 2.28 3.55
CA SER A 47 -9.01 1.24 3.74
C SER A 47 -8.78 0.05 2.82
N ILE A 48 -8.42 0.31 1.56
CA ILE A 48 -8.25 -0.70 0.51
C ILE A 48 -7.07 -0.33 -0.40
N VAL A 49 -6.29 -1.34 -0.81
CA VAL A 49 -5.37 -1.24 -1.95
C VAL A 49 -5.69 -2.34 -2.96
N MET A 50 -5.78 -1.95 -4.23
CA MET A 50 -5.93 -2.86 -5.36
C MET A 50 -4.78 -2.69 -6.35
N ALA A 51 -4.28 -3.82 -6.86
CA ALA A 51 -3.28 -3.87 -7.92
C ALA A 51 -3.82 -4.72 -9.08
N GLY A 52 -3.88 -4.16 -10.28
CA GLY A 52 -4.42 -4.84 -11.46
C GLY A 52 -5.88 -5.27 -11.30
N GLY A 53 -6.66 -4.61 -10.46
CA GLY A 53 -8.03 -4.99 -10.12
C GLY A 53 -8.18 -6.09 -9.07
N LYS A 54 -7.08 -6.55 -8.46
CA LYS A 54 -7.10 -7.53 -7.37
C LYS A 54 -6.94 -6.82 -6.02
N LEU A 55 -7.74 -7.20 -5.03
CA LEU A 55 -7.62 -6.72 -3.65
C LEU A 55 -6.36 -7.30 -3.00
N ILE A 56 -5.43 -6.44 -2.58
CA ILE A 56 -4.17 -6.88 -1.93
C ILE A 56 -4.08 -6.48 -0.47
N PHE A 57 -4.86 -5.49 -0.06
CA PHE A 57 -4.88 -4.98 1.31
C PHE A 57 -6.27 -4.45 1.64
N GLU A 58 -6.79 -4.84 2.79
CA GLU A 58 -8.04 -4.37 3.34
C GLU A 58 -8.01 -4.45 4.87
N ASN A 59 -8.59 -3.46 5.55
CA ASN A 59 -8.74 -3.47 7.02
C ASN A 59 -7.41 -3.77 7.76
N GLU A 60 -6.33 -3.06 7.38
CA GLU A 60 -4.99 -3.21 7.95
C GLU A 60 -4.33 -4.58 7.73
N LYS A 61 -4.83 -5.38 6.78
CA LYS A 61 -4.31 -6.73 6.49
C LYS A 61 -4.05 -6.91 5.00
N PHE A 62 -2.91 -7.52 4.69
CA PHE A 62 -2.66 -8.04 3.34
C PHE A 62 -3.53 -9.26 3.06
N SER A 63 -3.83 -9.51 1.78
CA SER A 63 -4.42 -10.78 1.37
C SER A 63 -3.50 -11.94 1.75
N GLU A 64 -4.07 -13.10 2.10
CA GLU A 64 -3.31 -14.23 2.66
C GLU A 64 -2.19 -14.75 1.74
N ASP A 65 -2.41 -14.61 0.43
CA ASP A 65 -1.55 -15.04 -0.67
C ASP A 65 -0.56 -13.96 -1.15
N TYR A 66 -0.63 -12.75 -0.59
CA TYR A 66 0.26 -11.65 -0.94
C TYR A 66 1.72 -12.01 -0.66
N GLY A 67 2.56 -11.89 -1.69
CA GLY A 67 3.98 -12.22 -1.62
C GLY A 67 4.30 -13.71 -1.46
N LYS A 68 3.32 -14.62 -1.57
CA LYS A 68 3.51 -16.07 -1.36
C LYS A 68 3.24 -16.89 -2.62
N SER A 69 1.97 -17.03 -2.99
CA SER A 69 1.52 -17.96 -4.04
C SER A 69 0.99 -17.22 -5.26
N GLN A 70 0.42 -16.03 -5.08
CA GLN A 70 -0.17 -15.25 -6.16
C GLN A 70 0.76 -14.12 -6.62
N LYS A 71 0.97 -14.03 -7.94
CA LYS A 71 1.62 -12.87 -8.56
C LYS A 71 0.58 -11.76 -8.78
N TYR A 72 0.77 -10.67 -8.05
CA TYR A 72 -0.04 -9.45 -8.15
C TYR A 72 0.54 -8.45 -9.16
N GLY A 73 1.86 -8.32 -9.18
CA GLY A 73 2.57 -7.46 -10.12
C GLY A 73 2.83 -8.13 -11.46
N GLN A 74 3.00 -7.30 -12.49
CA GLN A 74 3.49 -7.69 -13.80
C GLN A 74 4.54 -6.69 -14.27
N PHE A 75 5.39 -7.10 -15.22
CA PHE A 75 6.29 -6.18 -15.88
C PHE A 75 5.49 -5.18 -16.71
N LEU A 76 5.79 -3.89 -16.57
CA LEU A 76 5.21 -2.83 -17.40
C LEU A 76 6.28 -2.37 -18.39
N GLU A 77 6.07 -2.71 -19.66
CA GLU A 77 6.90 -2.17 -20.74
C GLU A 77 6.70 -0.67 -20.84
N LYS A 78 7.80 0.08 -20.86
CA LYS A 78 7.74 1.52 -21.17
C LYS A 78 7.34 1.67 -22.63
N THR A 79 6.11 2.07 -22.88
CA THR A 79 5.66 2.40 -24.23
C THR A 79 6.20 3.78 -24.60
N THR A 80 7.22 3.84 -25.46
CA THR A 80 7.64 5.10 -26.08
C THR A 80 6.60 5.44 -27.15
N SER A 81 5.82 6.50 -26.92
CA SER A 81 4.96 7.04 -27.98
C SER A 81 5.88 7.77 -28.98
N ASN A 82 5.86 7.36 -30.25
CA ASN A 82 6.49 8.10 -31.36
C ASN A 82 5.66 9.34 -31.70
#